data_AF-A0A7S3VUW1-F1
#
_entry.id   AF-A0A7S3VUW1-F1
#
_cell.length_a   1.000
_cell.length_b   1.000
_cell.length_c   1.000
_cell.angle_alpha   90.00
_cell.angle_beta   90.00
_cell.angle_gamma   90.00
#
_symmetry.space_group_name_H-M   'P 1'
#
loop_
_entity.id
_entity.type
_entity.pdbx_description
1 polymer ?
#
loop_
_entity_poly.entity_id
_entity_poly.type
_entity_poly.pdbx_seq_one_letter_code
_entity_poly.pdbx_strand_id
1 'polypeptide(L)'
;LKTDFGWELAGRIDLAELATTRCFAHRELVTTDVNTPGSLAGLVECALHHHLPKPQGLRCGQWERRPLSREQVIYATLDAFAGLAVFHALQGCALRRDVVSNERSQHR
;
A
#
# COMPACT_ATOMS: atom_id res chain seq x y z
N LEU A 1 -17.44 -4.74 -8.10
CA LEU A 1 -17.28 -6.22 -8.29
C LEU A 1 -18.52 -7.00 -7.88
N LYS A 2 -18.87 -7.11 -6.59
CA LYS A 2 -20.13 -7.78 -6.19
C LYS A 2 -21.36 -7.02 -6.68
N THR A 3 -21.38 -5.70 -6.52
CA THR A 3 -22.50 -4.84 -6.95
C THR A 3 -22.61 -4.77 -8.48
N ASP A 4 -21.50 -4.54 -9.18
CA ASP A 4 -21.54 -4.29 -10.63
C ASP A 4 -21.52 -5.57 -11.47
N PHE A 5 -20.92 -6.65 -10.95
CA PHE A 5 -20.66 -7.89 -11.69
C PHE A 5 -21.12 -9.17 -10.97
N GLY A 6 -21.64 -9.08 -9.74
CA GLY A 6 -22.09 -10.25 -8.97
C GLY A 6 -20.97 -11.14 -8.42
N TRP A 7 -19.69 -10.73 -8.54
CA TRP A 7 -18.55 -11.58 -8.18
C TRP A 7 -18.02 -11.29 -6.77
N GLU A 8 -17.66 -12.36 -6.07
CA GLU A 8 -16.95 -12.31 -4.78
C GLU A 8 -15.46 -12.59 -4.97
N LEU A 9 -14.61 -11.75 -4.35
CA LEU A 9 -13.17 -11.94 -4.31
C LEU A 9 -12.80 -12.79 -3.09
N ALA A 10 -12.21 -13.96 -3.33
CA ALA A 10 -11.62 -14.80 -2.29
C ALA A 10 -10.10 -14.53 -2.14
N GLY A 11 -9.54 -14.80 -0.96
CA GLY A 11 -8.09 -14.71 -0.74
C GLY A 11 -7.51 -13.29 -0.73
N ARG A 12 -8.33 -12.27 -0.45
CA ARG A 12 -7.89 -10.87 -0.41
C ARG A 12 -6.95 -10.61 0.77
N ILE A 13 -5.88 -9.86 0.50
CA ILE A 13 -4.97 -9.33 1.51
C ILE A 13 -5.07 -7.82 1.46
N ASP A 14 -5.38 -7.21 2.60
CA ASP A 14 -5.35 -5.76 2.73
C ASP A 14 -3.92 -5.30 3.10
N LEU A 15 -3.33 -4.45 2.27
CA LEU A 15 -1.95 -4.00 2.46
C LEU A 15 -1.81 -3.07 3.68
N ALA A 16 -2.83 -2.28 4.03
CA ALA A 16 -2.78 -1.41 5.19
C ALA A 16 -2.85 -2.24 6.49
N GLU A 17 -3.68 -3.27 6.52
CA GLU A 17 -3.73 -4.23 7.64
C GLU A 17 -2.41 -5.02 7.76
N LEU A 18 -1.87 -5.48 6.63
CA LEU A 18 -0.57 -6.16 6.59
C LEU A 18 0.56 -5.26 7.09
N ALA A 19 0.61 -4.01 6.65
CA ALA A 19 1.61 -3.03 7.08
C ALA A 19 1.51 -2.74 8.58
N THR A 20 0.29 -2.66 9.12
CA THR A 20 0.04 -2.50 10.56
C THR A 20 0.57 -3.68 11.38
N THR A 21 0.47 -4.88 10.82
CA THR A 21 0.94 -6.11 11.47
C THR A 21 2.47 -6.28 11.35
N ARG A 22 3.09 -5.67 10.34
CA ARG A 22 4.50 -5.87 9.97
C ARG A 22 5.41 -4.67 10.29
N CYS A 23 5.23 -3.52 9.64
CA CYS A 23 6.26 -2.47 9.64
C CYS A 23 5.97 -1.26 10.56
N PHE A 24 4.72 -0.96 10.93
CA PHE A 24 4.39 0.24 11.74
C PHE A 24 4.79 0.16 13.24
N ALA A 25 5.61 -0.82 13.64
CA ALA A 25 6.17 -0.88 15.00
C ALA A 25 7.46 -0.04 15.16
N HIS A 26 8.18 0.24 14.07
CA HIS A 26 9.37 1.10 14.10
C HIS A 26 8.97 2.55 13.82
N ARG A 27 9.21 3.46 14.79
CA ARG A 27 8.88 4.90 14.69
C ARG A 27 9.58 5.61 13.52
N GLU A 28 10.70 5.06 13.04
CA GLU A 28 11.48 5.56 11.90
C GLU A 28 10.88 5.22 10.52
N LEU A 29 10.00 4.21 10.45
CA LEU A 29 9.33 3.80 9.21
C LEU A 29 7.90 4.34 9.11
N VAL A 30 7.46 5.15 10.07
CA VAL A 30 6.15 5.83 10.02
C VAL A 30 6.30 7.03 9.11
N THR A 31 5.53 7.06 8.02
CA THR A 31 5.44 8.22 7.12
C THR A 31 5.19 9.49 7.95
N THR A 32 5.85 10.58 7.58
CA THR A 32 5.67 11.90 8.22
C THR A 32 4.26 12.46 8.04
N ASP A 33 3.45 11.88 7.14
CA ASP A 33 2.06 12.26 6.92
C ASP A 33 1.12 11.40 7.77
N VAL A 34 0.75 11.95 8.93
CA VAL A 34 -0.14 11.34 9.94
C VAL A 34 -1.54 11.02 9.39
N ASN A 35 -1.92 11.58 8.23
CA ASN A 35 -3.25 11.46 7.65
C ASN A 35 -3.40 10.32 6.62
N THR A 36 -2.33 9.66 6.18
CA THR A 36 -2.38 8.69 5.06
C THR A 36 -1.60 7.36 5.20
N PRO A 37 -1.28 6.84 6.40
CA PRO A 37 -0.42 5.65 6.53
C PRO A 37 -1.02 4.37 5.89
N GLY A 38 -2.34 4.31 5.71
CA GLY A 38 -3.01 3.18 5.02
C GLY A 38 -3.21 3.36 3.52
N SER A 39 -2.84 4.52 2.95
CA SER A 39 -3.00 4.73 1.50
C SER A 39 -1.87 4.06 0.72
N LEU A 40 -2.14 3.62 -0.51
CA LEU A 40 -1.09 3.03 -1.35
C LEU A 40 0.12 3.95 -1.55
N ALA A 41 -0.08 5.27 -1.61
CA ALA A 41 1.06 6.20 -1.74
C ALA A 41 1.89 6.25 -0.46
N GLY A 42 1.23 6.35 0.70
CA GLY A 42 1.90 6.32 2.00
C GLY A 42 2.63 4.99 2.24
N LEU A 43 2.05 3.87 1.81
CA LEU A 43 2.69 2.56 1.89
C LEU A 43 3.91 2.45 0.96
N VAL A 44 3.86 3.00 -0.25
CA VAL A 44 5.01 3.05 -1.17
C VAL A 44 6.13 3.92 -0.59
N GLU A 45 5.78 5.05 0.03
CA GLU A 45 6.74 5.93 0.70
C GLU A 45 7.40 5.24 1.90
N CYS A 46 6.60 4.61 2.77
CA CYS A 46 7.10 3.88 3.94
C CYS A 46 7.94 2.66 3.58
N ALA A 47 7.42 1.78 2.72
CA ALA A 47 8.00 0.46 2.51
C ALA A 47 9.06 0.44 1.40
N LEU A 48 8.99 1.35 0.44
CA LEU A 48 9.87 1.39 -0.73
C LEU A 48 10.72 2.66 -0.82
N HIS A 49 10.51 3.65 0.06
CA HIS A 49 11.18 4.96 0.03
C HIS A 49 11.06 5.67 -1.33
N HIS A 50 9.91 5.49 -1.98
CA HIS A 50 9.59 6.08 -3.27
C HIS A 50 8.29 6.87 -3.20
N HIS A 51 8.09 7.78 -4.16
CA HIS A 51 6.85 8.54 -4.28
C HIS A 51 5.99 7.97 -5.41
N LEU A 52 4.74 7.63 -5.12
CA LEU A 52 3.77 7.19 -6.11
C LEU A 52 2.99 8.41 -6.64
N PRO A 53 3.23 8.86 -7.89
CA PRO A 53 2.54 10.03 -8.44
C PRO A 53 1.04 9.77 -8.57
N LYS A 54 0.24 10.68 -8.01
CA LYS A 54 -1.24 10.65 -8.07
C LYS A 54 -1.81 11.89 -8.75
N PRO A 55 -1.57 12.09 -10.05
CA PRO A 55 -2.11 13.24 -10.77
C PRO A 55 -3.65 13.20 -10.75
N GLN A 56 -4.26 14.26 -10.21
CA GLN A 56 -5.72 14.33 -10.00
C GLN A 56 -6.51 14.18 -11.30
N GLY A 57 -6.00 14.71 -12.41
CA GLY A 57 -6.63 14.60 -13.73
C GLY A 57 -6.69 13.18 -14.30
N LEU A 58 -5.76 12.29 -13.90
CA LEU A 58 -5.83 10.87 -14.28
C LEU A 58 -6.69 10.08 -13.29
N ARG A 59 -6.53 10.34 -11.98
CA ARG A 59 -7.30 9.65 -10.93
C ARG A 59 -8.81 9.82 -11.13
N CYS A 60 -9.24 11.04 -11.43
CA CYS A 60 -10.65 11.38 -11.67
C CYS A 60 -10.98 11.60 -13.16
N GLY A 61 -10.17 11.03 -14.06
CA GLY A 61 -10.35 11.14 -15.51
C GLY A 61 -11.47 10.24 -16.06
N GLN A 62 -11.71 10.32 -17.37
CA GLN A 62 -12.75 9.54 -18.05
C GLN A 62 -12.35 8.06 -18.25
N TRP A 63 -12.54 7.22 -17.24
CA TRP A 63 -12.19 5.79 -17.27
C TRP A 63 -13.10 4.93 -18.17
N GLU A 64 -14.26 5.46 -18.56
CA GLU A 64 -15.18 4.80 -19.51
C GLU A 64 -14.82 5.07 -20.98
N ARG A 65 -13.88 5.98 -21.26
CA ARG A 65 -13.46 6.27 -22.64
C ARG A 65 -12.81 5.04 -23.28
N ARG A 66 -13.08 4.80 -24.56
CA ARG A 66 -12.41 3.79 -25.38
C ARG A 66 -11.87 4.41 -26.69
N PRO A 67 -10.59 4.18 -27.04
CA PRO A 67 -9.56 3.54 -26.23
C PRO A 67 -9.16 4.41 -25.01
N LEU A 68 -8.61 3.78 -23.97
CA LEU A 68 -7.95 4.50 -22.87
C LEU A 68 -6.69 5.21 -23.40
N SER A 69 -6.34 6.35 -22.81
CA SER A 69 -5.08 7.01 -23.14
C SER A 69 -3.88 6.21 -22.62
N ARG A 70 -2.71 6.41 -23.24
CA ARG A 70 -1.46 5.80 -22.77
C ARG A 70 -1.16 6.14 -21.31
N GLU A 71 -1.46 7.37 -20.90
CA GLU A 71 -1.28 7.84 -19.52
C GLU A 71 -2.20 7.13 -18.53
N GLN A 72 -3.47 6.89 -18.90
CA GLN A 72 -4.40 6.12 -18.08
C GLN A 72 -3.93 4.66 -17.91
N VAL A 73 -3.43 4.04 -18.98
CA VAL A 73 -2.88 2.68 -18.92
C VAL A 73 -1.66 2.62 -17.99
N ILE A 74 -0.72 3.57 -18.15
CA ILE A 74 0.47 3.64 -17.29
C ILE A 74 0.07 3.86 -15.84
N TYR A 75 -0.86 4.78 -15.57
CA TYR A 75 -1.34 5.07 -14.22
C TYR A 75 -1.96 3.83 -13.56
N ALA A 76 -2.90 3.16 -14.22
CA ALA A 76 -3.55 1.95 -13.69
C ALA A 76 -2.56 0.80 -13.49
N THR A 77 -1.60 0.66 -14.41
CA THR A 77 -0.53 -0.37 -14.31
C THR A 77 0.38 -0.08 -13.12
N LEU A 78 0.74 1.19 -12.91
CA LEU A 78 1.62 1.61 -11.82
C LEU A 78 0.95 1.38 -10.46
N ASP A 79 -0.34 1.69 -10.30
CA ASP A 79 -1.09 1.40 -9.06
C ASP A 79 -1.09 -0.10 -8.75
N ALA A 80 -1.31 -0.96 -9.74
CA ALA A 80 -1.28 -2.42 -9.56
C ALA A 80 0.13 -2.95 -9.22
N PHE A 81 1.14 -2.49 -9.95
CA PHE A 81 2.54 -2.87 -9.71
C PHE A 81 3.02 -2.42 -8.32
N ALA A 82 2.70 -1.19 -7.92
CA ALA A 82 3.05 -0.64 -6.62
C ALA A 82 2.44 -1.48 -5.49
N GLY A 83 1.18 -1.92 -5.62
CA GLY A 83 0.55 -2.80 -4.63
C GLY A 83 1.30 -4.12 -4.42
N LEU A 84 1.73 -4.75 -5.51
CA LEU A 84 2.52 -5.99 -5.45
C LEU A 84 3.92 -5.76 -4.86
N ALA A 85 4.60 -4.67 -5.26
CA ALA A 85 5.91 -4.32 -4.74
C ALA A 85 5.86 -4.06 -3.23
N VAL A 86 4.85 -3.31 -2.75
CA VAL A 86 4.60 -3.09 -1.32
C VAL A 86 4.37 -4.41 -0.60
N PHE A 87 3.52 -5.30 -1.13
CA PHE A 87 3.28 -6.61 -0.53
C PHE A 87 4.58 -7.37 -0.27
N HIS A 88 5.45 -7.48 -1.29
CA HIS A 88 6.72 -8.18 -1.15
C HIS A 88 7.66 -7.51 -0.14
N ALA A 89 7.73 -6.18 -0.10
CA ALA A 89 8.50 -5.47 0.91
C ALA A 89 7.99 -5.77 2.34
N LEU A 90 6.67 -5.72 2.54
CA LEU A 90 6.05 -6.01 3.84
C LEU A 90 6.24 -7.48 4.27
N GLN A 91 6.31 -8.44 3.34
CA GLN A 91 6.57 -9.84 3.66
C GLN A 91 7.96 -10.04 4.29
N GLY A 92 8.94 -9.21 3.92
CA GLY A 92 10.29 -9.21 4.48
C GLY A 92 10.41 -8.53 5.85
N CYS A 93 9.45 -7.69 6.25
CA CYS A 93 9.42 -7.08 7.59
C CYS A 93 9.15 -8.13 8.68
N ALA A 94 9.77 -7.96 9.85
CA ALA A 94 9.45 -8.72 11.05
C ALA A 94 7.97 -8.49 11.46
N LEU A 95 7.42 -9.42 12.25
CA LEU A 95 6.08 -9.23 12.82
C LEU A 95 6.16 -8.30 14.03
N ARG A 96 5.16 -7.44 14.20
CA ARG A 96 5.04 -6.51 15.33
C ARG A 96 5.24 -7.17 16.70
N ARG A 97 4.71 -8.39 16.88
CA ARG A 97 4.81 -9.13 18.16
C ARG A 97 6.25 -9.52 18.52
N ASP A 98 7.09 -9.74 17.51
CA ASP A 98 8.47 -10.18 17.71
C ASP A 98 9.36 -8.98 18.09
N VAL A 99 9.08 -7.80 17.52
CA VAL A 99 9.77 -6.54 17.83
C VAL A 99 9.46 -6.05 19.24
N VAL A 100 8.17 -5.98 19.63
CA VAL A 100 7.76 -5.50 20.97
C VAL A 100 8.29 -6.38 22.10
N SER A 101 8.46 -7.68 21.85
CA SER A 101 9.03 -8.61 22.82
C SER A 101 10.53 -8.36 23.02
N ASN A 102 11.25 -8.01 21.96
CA ASN A 102 12.70 -7.80 21.99
C ASN A 102 13.08 -6.47 22.69
N GLU A 103 12.32 -5.40 22.46
CA GLU A 103 12.55 -4.09 23.11
C GLU A 103 12.36 -4.15 24.64
N ARG A 104 11.41 -4.97 25.12
CA ARG A 104 11.15 -5.15 26.56
C ARG A 104 12.24 -5.93 27.27
N SER A 105 12.93 -6.83 26.56
CA SER A 105 14.06 -7.59 27.08
C SER A 105 15.35 -6.78 27.16
N GLN A 106 15.50 -5.73 26.35
CA GLN A 106 16.69 -4.86 26.36
C GLN A 106 16.65 -3.76 27.43
N HIS A 107 15.48 -3.53 28.07
CA HIS A 107 15.30 -2.53 29.14
C HIS A 107 15.19 -3.16 30.55
N ARG A 108 15.66 -4.40 30.73
CA ARG A 108 15.80 -5.10 32.02
C ARG A 108 17.25 -5.37 32.32
#